data_AF-A0A0M4FYE8-F1
#
_entry.id   AF-A0A0M4FYE8-F1
#
_cell.length_a   1.000
_cell.length_b   1.000
_cell.length_c   1.000
_cell.angle_alpha   90.00
_cell.angle_beta   90.00
_cell.angle_gamma   90.00
#
_symmetry.space_group_name_H-M   'P 1'
#
loop_
_entity.id
_entity.type
_entity.pdbx_description
1 polymer ?
#
loop_
_entity_poly.entity_id
_entity_poly.type
_entity_poly.pdbx_seq_one_letter_code
_entity_poly.pdbx_strand_id
1 'polypeptide(L)'
;MTYGQIAALAGNRRAARQVVRVLHSMSKKHKLPWHRVINSKGEIGIKEDELFFSQKSALESEGIEFNSEIAINLDEYQHHPKNIADTT
;
A
#
# COMPACT_ATOMS: atom_id res chain seq x y z
N MET A 1 -0.74 -3.86 -1.55
CA MET A 1 -1.56 -4.11 -0.33
C MET A 1 -2.29 -2.84 0.06
N THR A 2 -3.36 -2.92 0.84
CA THR A 2 -4.05 -1.74 1.37
C THR A 2 -3.67 -1.43 2.82
N TYR A 3 -3.80 -0.17 3.24
CA TYR A 3 -3.59 0.22 4.65
C TYR A 3 -4.46 -0.60 5.62
N GLY A 4 -5.70 -0.91 5.22
CA GLY A 4 -6.63 -1.72 5.99
C GLY A 4 -6.17 -3.18 6.13
N GLN A 5 -5.64 -3.78 5.06
CA GLN A 5 -5.07 -5.13 5.11
C GLN A 5 -3.91 -5.20 6.10
N ILE A 6 -2.97 -4.25 6.04
CA ILE A 6 -1.82 -4.22 6.95
C ILE A 6 -2.29 -4.06 8.40
N ALA A 7 -3.24 -3.16 8.64
CA ALA A 7 -3.81 -2.95 9.97
C ALA A 7 -4.49 -4.23 10.51
N ALA A 8 -5.27 -4.91 9.67
CA ALA A 8 -5.91 -6.18 10.01
C ALA A 8 -4.89 -7.28 10.36
N LEU A 9 -3.85 -7.43 9.54
CA LEU A 9 -2.78 -8.42 9.74
C LEU A 9 -1.93 -8.11 10.97
N ALA A 10 -1.79 -6.84 11.34
CA ALA A 10 -1.14 -6.40 12.56
C ALA A 10 -2.02 -6.55 13.83
N GLY A 11 -3.22 -7.15 13.70
CA GLY A 11 -4.11 -7.43 14.83
C GLY A 11 -5.07 -6.28 15.20
N ASN A 12 -5.07 -5.17 14.46
CA ASN A 12 -6.00 -4.06 14.71
C ASN A 12 -6.57 -3.49 13.40
N ARG A 13 -7.73 -4.02 12.98
CA ARG A 13 -8.44 -3.58 11.76
C ARG A 13 -8.74 -2.07 11.71
N ARG A 14 -8.82 -1.39 12.86
CA ARG A 14 -9.13 0.06 12.94
C ARG A 14 -7.87 0.95 12.88
N ALA A 15 -6.68 0.36 12.78
CA ALA A 15 -5.41 1.07 12.83
C ALA A 15 -4.86 1.53 11.48
N ALA A 16 -5.65 1.60 10.40
CA ALA A 16 -5.16 2.01 9.08
C ALA A 16 -4.43 3.37 9.08
N ARG A 17 -4.92 4.35 9.86
CA ARG A 17 -4.24 5.65 10.03
C ARG A 17 -2.89 5.52 10.75
N GLN A 18 -2.74 4.56 11.67
CA GLN A 18 -1.46 4.28 12.31
C GLN A 18 -0.46 3.73 11.28
N VAL A 19 -0.89 2.85 10.38
CA VAL A 19 -0.06 2.35 9.28
C VAL A 19 0.46 3.50 8.42
N VAL A 20 -0.41 4.43 8.02
CA VAL A 20 -0.02 5.64 7.27
C VAL A 20 1.04 6.44 8.03
N ARG A 21 0.84 6.69 9.33
CA ARG A 21 1.79 7.43 10.17
C ARG A 21 3.15 6.72 10.28
N VAL A 22 3.15 5.40 10.42
CA VAL A 22 4.37 4.59 10.44
C VAL A 22 5.09 4.69 9.10
N LEU A 23 4.40 4.50 7.97
CA LEU A 23 5.02 4.63 6.65
C LEU A 23 5.58 6.03 6.43
N HIS A 24 4.86 7.08 6.80
CA HIS A 24 5.37 8.44 6.69
C HIS A 24 6.64 8.68 7.54
N SER A 25 6.64 8.23 8.80
CA SER A 25 7.74 8.53 9.73
C SER A 25 8.93 7.56 9.66
N MET A 26 8.73 6.32 9.21
CA MET A 26 9.72 5.25 9.32
C MET A 26 10.26 4.77 7.97
N SER A 27 9.62 5.09 6.84
CA SER A 27 10.02 4.51 5.55
C SER A 27 11.45 4.86 5.15
N LYS A 28 11.86 6.12 5.30
CA LYS A 28 13.23 6.53 5.00
C LYS A 28 14.26 5.83 5.91
N LYS A 29 13.95 5.75 7.21
CA LYS A 29 14.85 5.18 8.22
C LYS A 29 15.03 3.66 8.04
N HIS A 30 13.93 2.97 7.74
CA HIS A 30 13.89 1.51 7.66
C HIS A 30 13.86 0.96 6.22
N LYS A 31 13.99 1.84 5.21
CA LYS A 31 13.91 1.50 3.78
C LYS A 31 12.65 0.69 3.44
N LEU A 32 11.50 1.08 4.02
CA LEU A 32 10.25 0.38 3.81
C LEU A 32 9.74 0.62 2.38
N PRO A 33 9.16 -0.40 1.70
CA PRO A 33 8.58 -0.27 0.36
C PRO A 33 7.18 0.38 0.45
N TRP A 34 7.15 1.62 0.92
CA TRP A 34 5.91 2.34 1.21
C TRP A 34 5.03 2.56 -0.02
N HIS A 35 5.64 2.66 -1.20
CA HIS A 35 4.95 2.87 -2.47
C HIS A 35 3.98 1.73 -2.82
N ARG A 36 4.20 0.51 -2.29
CA ARG A 36 3.33 -0.67 -2.49
C ARG A 36 2.04 -0.66 -1.66
N VAL A 37 1.85 0.36 -0.82
CA VAL A 37 0.71 0.47 0.08
C VAL A 37 -0.18 1.63 -0.36
N ILE A 38 -1.44 1.31 -0.67
CA ILE A 38 -2.43 2.26 -1.18
C ILE A 38 -3.75 2.17 -0.40
N ASN A 39 -4.73 3.00 -0.75
CA ASN A 39 -6.02 3.00 -0.07
C ASN A 39 -6.87 1.78 -0.46
N SER A 40 -8.01 1.58 0.20
CA SER A 40 -8.92 0.45 -0.06
C SER A 40 -9.68 0.55 -1.38
N LYS A 41 -9.58 1.67 -2.10
CA LYS A 41 -10.18 1.88 -3.42
C LYS A 41 -9.19 1.61 -4.56
N GLY A 42 -7.94 1.28 -4.23
CA GLY A 42 -6.89 1.10 -5.24
C GLY A 42 -6.24 2.41 -5.67
N GLU A 43 -6.44 3.51 -4.95
CA GLU A 43 -5.94 4.83 -5.33
C GLU A 43 -4.70 5.22 -4.50
N ILE A 44 -3.78 5.94 -5.14
CA ILE A 44 -2.72 6.69 -4.44
C ILE A 44 -3.39 7.82 -3.63
N GLY A 45 -3.33 7.71 -2.30
CA GLY A 45 -3.98 8.65 -1.38
C GLY A 45 -3.16 9.89 -1.04
N ILE A 46 -2.01 10.10 -1.68
CA ILE A 46 -1.09 11.21 -1.41
C ILE A 46 -1.48 12.40 -2.29
N LYS A 47 -1.60 13.58 -1.68
CA LYS A 47 -1.97 14.83 -2.37
C LYS A 47 -0.80 15.72 -2.76
N GLU A 48 0.39 15.42 -2.23
CA GLU A 48 1.61 16.14 -2.56
C GLU A 48 2.18 15.61 -3.87
N ASP A 49 2.29 16.46 -4.87
CA ASP A 49 2.60 16.08 -6.25
C ASP A 49 3.90 15.27 -6.36
N GLU A 50 4.98 15.71 -5.73
CA GLU A 50 6.29 15.03 -5.80
C GLU A 50 6.22 13.59 -5.25
N LEU A 51 5.55 13.41 -4.10
CA LEU A 51 5.36 12.10 -3.49
C LEU A 51 4.39 11.22 -4.30
N PHE A 52 3.36 11.82 -4.88
CA PHE A 52 2.43 11.14 -5.77
C PHE A 52 3.16 10.58 -6.99
N PHE A 53 3.92 11.41 -7.72
CA PHE A 53 4.69 10.98 -8.89
C PHE A 53 5.75 9.96 -8.53
N SER A 54 6.41 10.12 -7.37
CA SER A 54 7.37 9.14 -6.87
C SER A 54 6.73 7.77 -6.62
N GLN A 55 5.55 7.74 -6.00
CA GLN A 55 4.83 6.49 -5.75
C GLN A 55 4.36 5.84 -7.06
N LYS A 56 3.78 6.64 -7.96
CA LYS A 56 3.30 6.18 -9.27
C LYS A 56 4.44 5.58 -10.09
N SER A 57 5.54 6.31 -10.25
CA SER A 57 6.70 5.84 -11.01
C SER A 57 7.33 4.58 -10.41
N ALA A 58 7.39 4.48 -9.07
CA ALA A 58 7.87 3.27 -8.41
C ALA A 58 6.98 2.05 -8.69
N LEU A 59 5.65 2.22 -8.65
CA LEU A 59 4.70 1.15 -8.99
C LEU A 59 4.80 0.76 -10.47
N GLU A 60 4.88 1.72 -11.38
CA GLU A 60 5.04 1.48 -12.82
C GLU A 60 6.35 0.73 -13.12
N SER A 61 7.44 1.07 -12.43
CA SER A 61 8.73 0.35 -12.56
C SER A 61 8.68 -1.11 -12.09
N GLU A 62 7.69 -1.46 -11.27
CA GLU A 62 7.41 -2.84 -10.83
C GLU A 62 6.45 -3.57 -11.78
N GLY A 63 6.04 -2.93 -12.88
CA GLY A 63 5.12 -3.49 -13.87
C GLY A 63 3.64 -3.36 -13.49
N ILE A 64 3.29 -2.44 -12.58
CA ILE A 64 1.90 -2.19 -12.20
C ILE A 64 1.27 -1.19 -13.17
N GLU A 65 0.19 -1.62 -13.83
CA GLU A 65 -0.58 -0.78 -14.72
C GLU A 65 -1.68 0.00 -13.98
N PHE A 66 -1.82 1.28 -14.34
CA PHE A 66 -2.82 2.18 -13.79
C PHE A 66 -4.04 2.21 -14.72
N ASN A 67 -5.23 1.96 -14.17
CA ASN A 67 -6.48 2.01 -14.93
C ASN A 67 -7.07 3.44 -15.01
N SER A 68 -6.51 4.38 -14.25
CA SER A 68 -6.81 5.81 -14.25
C SER A 68 -5.60 6.59 -13.73
N GLU A 69 -5.67 7.91 -13.72
CA GLU A 69 -4.54 8.74 -13.29
C GLU A 69 -3.98 8.37 -11.91
N ILE A 70 -4.86 7.96 -10.98
CA ILE A 70 -4.52 7.75 -9.57
C ILE A 70 -4.74 6.32 -9.07
N ALA A 71 -5.37 5.44 -9.87
CA ALA A 71 -5.83 4.14 -9.39
C ALA A 71 -5.31 2.94 -10.19
N ILE A 72 -5.20 1.81 -9.49
CA ILE A 72 -4.82 0.50 -10.04
C ILE A 72 -5.94 -0.50 -9.81
N ASN A 73 -5.92 -1.60 -10.58
CA ASN A 73 -6.85 -2.70 -10.37
C ASN A 73 -6.44 -3.53 -9.14
N LEU A 74 -7.18 -3.42 -8.03
CA LEU A 74 -6.89 -4.22 -6.84
C LEU A 74 -7.10 -5.71 -7.05
N ASP A 75 -8.04 -6.13 -7.89
CA ASP A 75 -8.28 -7.57 -8.12
C ASP A 75 -7.05 -8.25 -8.76
N GLU A 76 -6.24 -7.48 -9.47
CA GLU A 76 -5.03 -7.94 -10.14
C GLU A 76 -3.77 -7.79 -9.27
N TYR A 77 -3.60 -6.64 -8.63
CA TYR A 77 -2.35 -6.30 -7.94
C TYR A 77 -2.41 -6.41 -6.41
N GLN A 78 -3.57 -6.65 -5.81
CA GLN A 78 -3.69 -6.76 -4.36
C GLN A 78 -3.06 -8.04 -3.86
N HIS A 79 -1.99 -7.90 -3.09
CA HIS A 79 -1.41 -9.04 -2.38
C HIS A 79 -2.35 -9.56 -1.28
N HIS A 80 -2.65 -10.86 -1.33
CA HIS A 80 -3.39 -11.60 -0.31
C HIS A 80 -2.45 -12.60 0.39
N PRO A 81 -1.98 -12.32 1.61
CA PRO A 81 -1.13 -13.25 2.33
C PRO A 81 -1.93 -14.49 2.73
N LYS A 82 -1.33 -15.67 2.56
CA LYS A 82 -1.92 -16.94 3.01
C LYS A 82 -2.02 -16.95 4.53
N ASN A 83 -3.13 -17.46 5.05
CA ASN A 83 -3.33 -17.59 6.48
C ASN A 83 -2.36 -18.67 7.01
N ILE A 84 -1.44 -18.29 7.88
CA ILE A 84 -0.40 -19.19 8.41
C ILE A 84 -1.02 -20.36 9.21
N ALA A 85 -2.26 -20.20 9.66
CA ALA A 85 -3.02 -21.22 10.38
C ALA A 85 -3.41 -22.46 9.54
N ASP A 86 -3.35 -22.40 8.21
CA ASP A 86 -3.79 -23.50 7.33
C ASP A 86 -2.66 -24.50 6.99
N THR A 87 -1.52 -24.44 7.71
CA THR A 87 -0.33 -25.28 7.44
C THR A 87 -0.01 -26.24 8.60
N THR A 88 -0.99 -26.58 9.45
CA THR A 88 -0.82 -27.56 10.56
C THR A 88 -1.91 -28.61 10.51
#